data_AF-A0A3C0KDH4-F1
#
_entry.id   AF-A0A3C0KDH4-F1
#
_cell.length_a   1.000
_cell.length_b   1.000
_cell.length_c   1.000
_cell.angle_alpha   90.00
_cell.angle_beta   90.00
_cell.angle_gamma   90.00
#
_symmetry.space_group_name_H-M   'P 1'
#
loop_
_entity.id
_entity.type
_entity.pdbx_description
1 polymer ?
#
loop_
_entity_poly.entity_id
_entity_poly.type
_entity_poly.pdbx_seq_one_letter_code
_entity_poly.pdbx_strand_id
1 'polypeptide(L)'
;VLRITGKGDKERLVPFGAEAARWLQAYLREARPAILAGRQTQDLFVSSRGPKPGRAMSRVMFWQIVKRYAAQAGITAPLSPHTLRHAFATHLLNHGADLRAVQMLLGHADISTTTIYTHVARERLKTIVAQHHPRG
;
A
#
# COMPACT_ATOMS: atom_id res chain seq x y z
N VAL A 1 -10.14 -6.96 6.93
CA VAL A 1 -8.80 -7.00 7.60
C VAL A 1 -7.91 -7.99 6.87
N LEU A 2 -6.61 -7.71 6.74
CA LEU A 2 -5.65 -8.53 5.99
C LEU A 2 -4.62 -9.11 6.97
N ARG A 3 -4.35 -10.41 6.88
CA ARG A 3 -3.36 -11.08 7.72
C ARG A 3 -2.01 -11.09 7.02
N ILE A 4 -0.99 -10.58 7.69
CA ILE A 4 0.37 -10.49 7.15
C ILE A 4 1.33 -11.18 8.11
N THR A 5 2.15 -12.09 7.60
CA THR A 5 3.25 -12.72 8.34
C THR A 5 4.51 -11.86 8.21
N GLY A 6 5.09 -11.46 9.34
CA GLY A 6 6.31 -10.65 9.43
C GLY A 6 7.56 -11.45 9.81
N LYS A 7 8.65 -10.72 10.11
CA LYS A 7 9.90 -11.30 10.62
C LYS A 7 9.64 -12.05 11.93
N GLY A 8 10.19 -13.27 12.05
CA GLY A 8 9.98 -14.13 13.22
C GLY A 8 8.61 -14.80 13.27
N ASP A 9 7.98 -15.00 12.11
CA ASP A 9 6.67 -15.65 11.94
C ASP A 9 5.51 -14.98 12.70
N LYS A 10 5.71 -13.72 13.08
CA LYS A 10 4.69 -12.93 13.78
C LYS A 10 3.61 -12.51 12.80
N GLU A 11 2.39 -12.98 13.04
CA GLU A 11 1.21 -12.52 12.31
C GLU A 11 0.75 -11.15 12.82
N ARG A 12 0.33 -10.29 11.89
CA ARG A 12 -0.35 -9.03 12.21
C ARG A 12 -1.59 -8.87 11.34
N LEU A 13 -2.64 -8.32 11.95
CA LEU A 13 -3.83 -7.91 11.23
C LEU A 13 -3.69 -6.45 10.82
N VAL A 14 -3.76 -6.19 9.53
CA VAL A 14 -3.73 -4.84 8.96
C VAL A 14 -5.12 -4.50 8.44
N PRO A 15 -5.80 -3.50 9.02
CA PRO A 15 -7.02 -2.97 8.42
C PRO A 15 -6.65 -2.28 7.10
N PHE A 16 -7.47 -2.49 6.08
CA PHE A 16 -7.36 -1.80 4.79
C PHE A 16 -8.68 -1.09 4.51
N GLY A 17 -8.60 0.08 3.88
CA GLY A 17 -9.76 0.95 3.68
C GLY A 17 -10.82 0.36 2.76
N ALA A 18 -12.03 0.92 2.82
CA ALA A 18 -13.18 0.50 2.02
C ALA A 18 -12.89 0.51 0.50
N GLU A 19 -12.09 1.48 0.03
CA GLU A 19 -11.70 1.55 -1.37
C GLU A 19 -10.82 0.37 -1.80
N ALA A 20 -9.82 0.01 -0.99
CA ALA A 20 -9.00 -1.17 -1.24
C ALA A 20 -9.84 -2.45 -1.21
N ALA A 21 -10.83 -2.54 -0.32
CA ALA A 21 -11.77 -3.65 -0.28
C ALA A 21 -12.62 -3.76 -1.55
N ARG A 22 -13.16 -2.64 -2.03
CA ARG A 22 -13.92 -2.59 -3.28
C ARG A 22 -13.11 -3.10 -4.46
N TRP A 23 -11.88 -2.60 -4.64
CA TRP A 23 -11.00 -3.04 -5.73
C TRP A 23 -10.55 -4.49 -5.60
N LEU A 24 -10.29 -4.96 -4.37
CA LEU A 24 -9.93 -6.36 -4.14
C LEU A 24 -11.10 -7.30 -4.49
N GLN A 25 -12.33 -6.94 -4.13
CA GLN A 25 -13.52 -7.72 -4.47
C GLN A 25 -13.76 -7.77 -5.98
N ALA A 26 -13.61 -6.64 -6.69
CA ALA A 26 -13.67 -6.62 -8.15
C ALA A 26 -12.60 -7.54 -8.78
N TYR A 27 -11.36 -7.45 -8.29
CA TYR A 27 -10.27 -8.33 -8.75
C TYR A 27 -10.59 -9.82 -8.53
N LEU A 28 -11.08 -10.19 -7.35
CA LEU A 28 -11.39 -11.58 -7.00
C LEU A 28 -12.53 -12.17 -7.84
N ARG A 29 -13.53 -11.36 -8.20
CA ARG A 29 -14.68 -11.82 -8.98
C ARG A 29 -14.44 -11.86 -10.48
N GLU A 30 -13.67 -10.91 -11.01
CA GLU A 30 -13.62 -10.67 -12.46
C GLU A 30 -12.23 -11.03 -13.03
N ALA A 31 -11.20 -10.32 -12.60
CA ALA A 31 -9.87 -10.45 -13.21
C ALA A 31 -9.15 -11.75 -12.80
N ARG A 32 -9.21 -12.14 -11.52
CA ARG A 32 -8.49 -13.32 -11.00
C ARG A 32 -8.94 -14.63 -11.69
N PRO A 33 -10.24 -14.94 -11.83
CA PRO A 33 -10.69 -16.14 -12.52
C PRO A 33 -10.24 -16.19 -13.98
N ALA A 34 -10.31 -15.05 -14.69
CA ALA A 34 -9.88 -14.93 -16.08
C ALA A 34 -8.37 -15.21 -16.23
N ILE A 35 -7.54 -14.72 -15.30
CA ILE A 35 -6.10 -14.98 -15.29
C ILE A 35 -5.79 -16.45 -14.97
N LEU A 36 -6.53 -17.06 -14.05
CA LEU A 36 -6.33 -18.46 -13.67
C LEU A 36 -6.70 -19.43 -14.78
N ALA A 37 -7.74 -19.12 -15.57
CA ALA A 37 -8.24 -19.97 -16.65
C ALA A 37 -8.40 -21.44 -16.21
N GLY A 38 -9.11 -21.64 -15.10
CA GLY A 38 -9.38 -22.97 -14.51
C GLY A 38 -8.30 -23.52 -13.56
N ARG A 39 -7.14 -22.86 -13.44
CA ARG A 39 -6.08 -23.28 -12.51
C ARG A 39 -6.46 -22.96 -11.05
N GLN A 40 -6.03 -23.82 -10.12
CA GLN A 40 -6.24 -23.63 -8.69
C GLN A 40 -4.96 -23.18 -7.98
N THR A 41 -5.06 -22.17 -7.12
CA THR A 41 -3.97 -21.70 -6.26
C THR A 41 -4.51 -20.94 -5.05
N GLN A 42 -3.78 -21.00 -3.95
CA GLN A 42 -4.03 -20.19 -2.75
C GLN A 42 -3.46 -18.77 -2.87
N ASP A 43 -2.64 -18.50 -3.90
CA ASP A 43 -2.04 -17.19 -4.11
C ASP A 43 -3.11 -16.12 -4.38
N LEU A 44 -3.07 -15.01 -3.65
CA LEU A 44 -4.03 -13.93 -3.81
C LEU A 44 -3.86 -13.24 -5.17
N PHE A 45 -2.67 -12.68 -5.40
CA PHE A 45 -2.31 -12.00 -6.65
C PHE A 45 -1.55 -12.94 -7.57
N VAL A 46 -2.19 -13.29 -8.68
CA VAL A 46 -1.66 -14.25 -9.66
C VAL A 46 -1.16 -13.56 -10.91
N SER A 47 -0.17 -14.18 -11.56
CA SER A 47 0.36 -13.71 -12.84
C SER A 47 -0.32 -14.40 -14.02
N SER A 48 -0.62 -13.62 -15.07
CA SER A 48 -1.04 -14.14 -16.39
C SER A 48 0.12 -14.47 -17.33
N ARG A 49 1.37 -14.08 -16.98
CA ARG A 49 2.56 -14.22 -17.85
C ARG A 49 3.80 -14.65 -17.06
N GLY A 50 4.83 -15.10 -17.77
CA GLY A 50 6.11 -15.52 -17.18
C GLY A 50 6.19 -17.03 -16.93
N PRO A 51 7.25 -17.50 -16.24
CA PRO A 51 7.61 -18.93 -16.18
C PRO A 51 6.61 -19.80 -15.41
N LYS A 52 5.71 -19.21 -14.63
CA LYS A 52 4.69 -19.91 -13.83
C LYS A 52 3.34 -19.19 -13.91
N PRO A 53 2.63 -19.24 -15.06
CA PRO A 53 1.32 -18.61 -15.19
C PRO A 53 0.31 -19.25 -14.21
N GLY A 54 -0.56 -18.43 -13.63
CA GLY A 54 -1.51 -18.86 -12.60
C GLY A 54 -0.90 -19.07 -11.20
N ARG A 55 0.35 -18.65 -10.98
CA ARG A 55 0.99 -18.62 -9.65
C ARG A 55 1.22 -17.20 -9.16
N ALA A 56 1.66 -17.08 -7.90
CA ALA A 56 2.03 -15.83 -7.26
C ALA A 56 2.86 -14.92 -8.17
N MET A 57 2.42 -13.66 -8.26
CA MET A 57 3.17 -12.63 -8.97
C MET A 57 4.51 -12.36 -8.27
N SER A 58 5.59 -12.31 -9.06
CA SER A 58 6.90 -11.95 -8.52
C SER A 58 7.01 -10.45 -8.24
N ARG A 59 7.89 -10.08 -7.30
CA ARG A 59 8.20 -8.67 -7.00
C ARG A 59 8.64 -7.89 -8.24
N VAL A 60 9.42 -8.52 -9.11
CA VAL A 60 9.93 -7.90 -10.36
C VAL A 60 8.76 -7.57 -11.29
N MET A 61 7.84 -8.51 -11.48
CA MET A 61 6.68 -8.31 -12.35
C MET A 61 5.72 -7.27 -11.80
N PHE A 62 5.44 -7.31 -10.49
CA PHE A 62 4.64 -6.28 -9.84
C PHE A 62 5.26 -4.89 -10.04
N TRP A 63 6.59 -4.78 -9.89
CA TRP A 63 7.30 -3.51 -10.11
C TRP A 63 7.23 -3.03 -11.57
N GLN A 64 7.25 -3.93 -12.55
CA GLN A 64 7.05 -3.56 -13.95
C GLN A 64 5.66 -2.99 -14.20
N ILE A 65 4.62 -3.55 -13.58
CA ILE A 65 3.25 -3.03 -13.65
C ILE A 65 3.18 -1.62 -13.06
N VAL A 66 3.80 -1.42 -11.89
CA VAL A 66 3.87 -0.09 -11.25
C VAL A 66 4.56 0.92 -12.16
N LYS A 67 5.73 0.60 -12.72
CA LYS A 67 6.46 1.49 -13.65
C LYS A 67 5.64 1.84 -14.90
N ARG A 68 4.89 0.88 -15.44
CA ARG A 68 4.00 1.12 -16.58
C ARG A 68 2.93 2.15 -16.23
N TYR A 69 2.26 2.01 -15.09
CA TYR A 69 1.25 3.00 -14.66
C TYR A 69 1.87 4.35 -14.30
N ALA A 70 3.07 4.37 -13.72
CA ALA A 70 3.79 5.62 -13.47
C ALA A 70 4.08 6.38 -14.77
N ALA A 71 4.52 5.68 -15.82
CA ALA A 71 4.72 6.28 -17.14
C ALA A 71 3.40 6.79 -17.75
N GLN A 72 2.30 6.03 -17.64
CA GLN A 72 0.98 6.47 -18.11
C GLN A 72 0.44 7.68 -17.35
N ALA A 73 0.80 7.82 -16.08
CA ALA A 73 0.45 8.97 -15.24
C ALA A 73 1.40 10.16 -15.43
N GLY A 74 2.39 10.07 -16.34
CA GLY A 74 3.35 11.16 -16.60
C GLY A 74 4.39 11.37 -15.50
N ILE A 75 4.62 10.38 -14.64
CA ILE A 75 5.61 10.49 -13.56
C ILE A 75 7.02 10.31 -14.14
N THR A 76 7.78 11.40 -14.20
CA THR A 76 9.17 11.44 -14.70
C THR A 76 10.22 11.41 -13.59
N ALA A 77 9.80 11.60 -12.33
CA ALA A 77 10.70 11.57 -11.18
C ALA A 77 11.25 10.15 -10.90
N PRO A 78 12.45 10.04 -10.29
CA PRO A 78 13.01 8.75 -9.89
C PRO A 78 12.06 7.94 -8.98
N LEU A 79 11.62 6.79 -9.47
CA LEU A 79 10.65 5.93 -8.80
C LEU A 79 11.34 4.69 -8.22
N SER A 80 11.12 4.42 -6.94
CA SER A 80 11.56 3.23 -6.22
C SER A 80 10.44 2.73 -5.30
N PRO A 81 10.46 1.47 -4.84
CA PRO A 81 9.47 0.98 -3.89
C PRO A 81 9.40 1.80 -2.59
N HIS A 82 10.53 2.37 -2.15
CA HIS A 82 10.61 3.21 -0.96
C HIS A 82 10.01 4.59 -1.21
N THR A 83 10.36 5.25 -2.32
CA THR A 83 9.83 6.58 -2.65
C THR A 83 8.33 6.54 -2.93
N LEU A 84 7.84 5.49 -3.61
CA LEU A 84 6.40 5.29 -3.83
C LEU A 84 5.63 5.07 -2.52
N ARG A 85 6.13 4.20 -1.64
CA ARG A 85 5.51 3.96 -0.33
C ARG A 85 5.45 5.24 0.50
N HIS A 86 6.52 6.03 0.47
CA HIS A 86 6.59 7.29 1.19
C HIS A 86 5.58 8.30 0.66
N ALA A 87 5.53 8.50 -0.66
CA ALA A 87 4.57 9.39 -1.30
C ALA A 87 3.12 8.99 -0.99
N PHE A 88 2.81 7.68 -1.01
CA PHE A 88 1.48 7.16 -0.65
C PHE A 88 1.12 7.46 0.81
N ALA A 89 2.04 7.23 1.75
CA ALA A 89 1.82 7.51 3.16
C ALA A 89 1.57 9.00 3.41
N THR A 90 2.40 9.88 2.84
CA THR A 90 2.23 11.33 2.93
C THR A 90 0.93 11.79 2.28
N HIS A 91 0.55 11.21 1.13
CA HIS A 91 -0.71 11.51 0.47
C HIS A 91 -1.92 11.17 1.36
N LEU A 92 -1.93 9.97 1.98
CA LEU A 92 -2.98 9.59 2.93
C LEU A 92 -3.04 10.54 4.14
N LEU A 93 -1.89 10.90 4.71
CA LEU A 93 -1.82 11.84 5.83
C LEU A 93 -2.32 13.24 5.45
N ASN A 94 -2.05 13.72 4.24
CA ASN A 94 -2.51 15.03 3.79
C ASN A 94 -4.02 15.04 3.51
N HIS A 95 -4.61 13.90 3.14
CA HIS A 95 -6.04 13.77 2.82
C HIS A 95 -6.87 13.22 3.97
N GLY A 96 -6.44 13.46 5.21
CA GLY A 96 -7.29 13.23 6.37
C GLY A 96 -7.12 11.88 7.05
N ALA A 97 -6.33 10.94 6.51
CA ALA A 97 -6.18 9.62 7.12
C ALA A 97 -5.58 9.72 8.53
N ASP A 98 -6.13 8.93 9.46
CA ASP A 98 -5.63 8.86 10.83
C ASP A 98 -4.18 8.36 10.84
N LEU A 99 -3.32 9.01 11.62
CA LEU A 99 -1.91 8.65 11.79
C LEU A 99 -1.75 7.21 12.31
N ARG A 100 -2.67 6.73 13.15
CA ARG A 100 -2.69 5.31 13.58
C ARG A 100 -3.01 4.36 12.44
N ALA A 101 -3.89 4.75 11.50
CA ALA A 101 -4.18 3.96 10.31
C ALA A 101 -2.97 3.87 9.38
N VAL A 102 -2.22 4.96 9.21
CA VAL A 102 -0.99 5.00 8.41
C VAL A 102 0.14 4.18 9.07
N GLN A 103 0.29 4.23 10.40
CA GLN A 103 1.24 3.39 11.13
C GLN A 103 0.93 1.89 11.02
N MET A 104 -0.34 1.49 11.08
CA MET A 104 -0.75 0.08 10.92
C MET A 104 -0.58 -0.42 9.48
N LEU A 105 -0.87 0.42 8.48
CA LEU A 105 -0.72 0.10 7.04
C LEU A 105 0.73 -0.14 6.62
N LEU A 106 1.69 0.50 7.29
CA LEU A 106 3.11 0.41 6.96
C LEU A 106 3.86 -0.65 7.79
N GLY A 107 3.22 -1.21 8.81
CA GLY A 107 3.59 -2.51 9.40
C GLY A 107 4.96 -2.56 10.07
N HIS A 108 5.36 -1.53 10.80
CA HIS A 108 6.64 -1.53 11.50
C HIS A 108 6.54 -2.14 12.90
N ALA A 109 7.13 -3.32 13.06
CA ALA A 109 7.77 -3.72 14.32
C ALA A 109 9.20 -3.15 14.43
N ASP A 110 9.69 -2.42 13.41
CA ASP A 110 11.04 -1.85 13.39
C ASP A 110 11.09 -0.49 12.68
N ILE A 111 11.54 0.53 13.40
CA ILE A 111 11.47 1.98 13.16
C ILE A 111 12.67 2.43 12.31
N SER A 112 12.66 2.17 10.99
CA SER A 112 13.72 2.70 10.10
C SER A 112 13.25 3.79 9.12
N THR A 113 11.99 4.24 9.20
CA THR A 113 11.47 5.40 8.44
C THR A 113 10.69 6.42 9.29
N THR A 114 10.71 6.26 10.61
CA THR A 114 9.92 7.04 11.58
C THR A 114 10.24 8.53 11.59
N THR A 115 11.48 8.92 11.29
CA THR A 115 11.91 10.33 11.35
C THR A 115 11.09 11.23 10.42
N ILE A 116 10.83 10.79 9.19
CA ILE A 116 10.07 11.60 8.23
C ILE A 116 8.59 11.67 8.61
N TYR A 117 8.02 10.58 9.16
CA TYR A 117 6.63 10.56 9.61
C TYR A 117 6.40 11.46 10.82
N THR A 118 7.37 11.60 11.71
CA THR A 118 7.32 12.56 12.81
C THR A 118 7.23 13.99 12.31
N HIS A 119 7.94 14.34 11.24
CA HIS A 119 7.86 15.68 10.65
C HIS A 119 6.48 15.96 10.05
N VAL A 120 5.93 15.04 9.25
CA VAL A 120 4.59 15.23 8.65
C VAL A 120 3.49 15.26 9.72
N ALA A 121 3.58 14.39 10.73
CA ALA A 121 2.66 14.40 11.87
C ALA A 121 2.77 15.69 12.69
N ARG A 122 3.98 16.22 12.91
CA ARG A 122 4.21 17.50 13.59
C ARG A 122 3.61 18.66 12.82
N GLU A 123 3.80 18.73 11.51
CA GLU A 123 3.23 19.80 10.69
C GLU A 123 1.70 19.75 10.71
N ARG A 124 1.10 18.56 10.59
CA ARG A 124 -0.36 18.41 10.70
C ARG A 124 -0.89 18.72 12.10
N LEU A 125 -0.18 18.33 13.16
CA LEU A 125 -0.54 18.68 14.54
C LEU A 125 -0.52 20.20 14.73
N LYS A 126 0.50 20.90 14.21
CA LYS A 126 0.52 22.36 14.19
C LYS A 126 -0.68 22.93 13.46
N THR A 127 -1.06 22.39 12.30
CA THR A 127 -2.24 22.85 11.55
C THR A 127 -3.55 22.61 12.32
N ILE A 128 -3.74 21.44 12.91
CA ILE A 128 -4.95 21.11 13.68
C ILE A 128 -5.05 21.99 14.92
N VAL A 129 -3.95 22.13 15.67
CA VAL A 129 -3.86 23.04 16.81
C VAL A 129 -4.20 24.46 16.35
N ALA A 130 -3.55 25.00 15.33
CA ALA A 130 -3.84 26.34 14.81
C ALA A 130 -5.30 26.54 14.36
N GLN A 131 -5.96 25.50 13.84
CA GLN A 131 -7.36 25.56 13.40
C GLN A 131 -8.37 25.45 14.56
N HIS A 132 -8.00 24.82 15.68
CA HIS A 132 -8.93 24.50 16.77
C HIS A 132 -8.53 25.13 18.12
N HIS A 133 -7.42 25.88 18.17
CA HIS A 133 -7.04 26.63 19.35
C HIS A 133 -7.89 27.91 19.47
N PRO A 134 -8.51 28.20 20.64
CA PRO A 134 -9.35 29.40 20.83
C PRO A 134 -8.58 30.72 20.77
N ARG A 135 -7.24 30.68 20.79
CA ARG A 135 -6.31 31.80 20.66
C ARG A 135 -5.09 31.24 19.93
N GLY A 136 -4.73 31.86 18.79
CA GLY A 136 -3.68 31.39 17.88
C GLY A 136 -2.34 31.08 18.54
#